data_AF-A0ABD1ZNG7-F1
#
_entry.id   AF-A0ABD1ZNG7-F1
#
_cell.length_a   1.000
_cell.length_b   1.000
_cell.length_c   1.000
_cell.angle_alpha   90.00
_cell.angle_beta   90.00
_cell.angle_gamma   90.00
#
_symmetry.space_group_name_H-M   'P 1'
#
loop_
_entity.id
_entity.type
_entity.pdbx_description
1 polymer ?
#
loop_
_entity_poly.entity_id
_entity_poly.type
_entity_poly.pdbx_seq_one_letter_code
_entity_poly.pdbx_strand_id
1 'polypeptide(L)'
;MISPRWSTYMLLSQREKWAEKTFLESTYFLHGYWVILVDDFEKMMEKYHPGLGDERWPFVTHFVGCKPCHGNYGSYPMDRCAKQIKRAFNFVDNQVLQIYGYVHPNLSTHSVEVDAPKATNVGREKVRG
;
A
#
# COMPACT_ATOMS: atom_id res chain seq x y z
N MET A 1 -6.64 26.05 -0.35
CA MET A 1 -5.62 24.97 -0.27
C MET A 1 -4.26 25.56 -0.62
N ILE A 2 -3.27 25.43 0.26
CA ILE A 2 -1.87 25.79 -0.06
C ILE A 2 -1.37 24.73 -1.05
N SER A 3 -0.99 25.14 -2.26
CA SER A 3 -0.48 24.21 -3.27
C SER A 3 0.92 23.71 -2.87
N PRO A 4 1.31 22.46 -3.17
CA PRO A 4 2.61 21.90 -2.77
C PRO A 4 3.82 22.75 -3.18
N ARG A 5 3.71 23.45 -4.32
CA ARG A 5 4.73 24.40 -4.78
C ARG A 5 5.00 25.50 -3.77
N TRP A 6 3.96 25.99 -3.09
CA TRP A 6 4.10 27.02 -2.07
C TRP A 6 4.76 26.50 -0.81
N SER A 7 4.47 25.26 -0.39
CA SER A 7 5.14 24.64 0.76
C SER A 7 6.62 24.47 0.51
N THR A 8 7.02 23.94 -0.65
CA THR A 8 8.44 23.82 -1.04
C THR A 8 9.10 25.20 -1.12
N TYR A 9 8.45 26.17 -1.76
CA TYR A 9 8.97 27.54 -1.85
C TYR A 9 9.15 28.17 -0.46
N MET A 10 8.20 28.01 0.45
CA MET A 10 8.27 28.54 1.81
C MET A 10 9.41 27.91 2.61
N LEU A 11 9.59 26.59 2.54
CA LEU A 11 10.68 25.89 3.22
C LEU A 11 12.06 26.29 2.68
N LEU A 12 12.16 26.59 1.39
CA LEU A 12 13.40 27.06 0.77
C LEU A 12 13.69 28.54 1.05
N SER A 13 12.68 29.40 0.94
CA SER A 13 12.82 30.86 1.09
C SER A 13 12.89 31.32 2.55
N GLN A 14 12.25 30.61 3.48
CA GLN A 14 12.22 30.94 4.91
C GLN A 14 12.80 29.80 5.77
N ARG A 15 13.89 29.19 5.30
CA ARG A 15 14.50 28.01 5.91
C ARG A 15 14.81 28.20 7.40
N GLU A 16 15.43 29.32 7.77
CA GLU A 16 15.81 29.61 9.17
C GLU A 16 14.62 29.59 10.14
N LYS A 17 13.43 29.94 9.66
CA LYS A 17 12.21 30.00 10.49
C LYS A 17 11.53 28.64 10.66
N TRP A 18 11.62 27.78 9.64
CA TRP A 18 10.75 26.60 9.53
C TRP A 18 11.48 25.26 9.49
N ALA A 19 12.76 25.22 9.10
CA ALA A 19 13.48 23.96 8.88
C ALA A 19 13.64 23.13 10.16
N GLU A 20 14.00 23.74 11.28
CA GLU A 20 14.18 23.04 12.56
C GLU A 20 12.87 22.42 13.11
N LYS A 21 11.73 22.91 12.63
CA LYS A 21 10.39 22.42 12.99
C LYS A 21 9.79 21.48 11.95
N THR A 22 10.52 21.22 10.86
CA THR A 22 10.03 20.43 9.73
C THR A 22 10.90 19.20 9.57
N PHE A 23 10.30 18.04 9.75
CA PHE A 23 10.94 16.77 9.44
C PHE A 23 10.52 16.28 8.05
N LEU A 24 11.50 16.05 7.17
CA LEU A 24 11.26 15.47 5.84
C LEU A 24 11.48 13.96 5.91
N GLU A 25 10.38 13.22 6.04
CA GLU A 25 10.41 11.76 6.14
C GLU A 25 10.75 11.10 4.80
N SER A 26 11.66 10.12 4.83
CA SER A 26 12.08 9.32 3.68
C SER A 26 12.39 7.85 4.02
N THR A 27 12.31 7.47 5.30
CA THR A 27 12.62 6.12 5.77
C THR A 27 11.48 5.13 5.57
N TYR A 28 10.24 5.63 5.47
CA TYR A 28 9.07 4.85 5.07
C TYR A 28 8.17 5.67 4.14
N PHE A 29 7.27 5.00 3.42
CA PHE A 29 6.34 5.64 2.50
C PHE A 29 5.18 6.30 3.23
N LEU A 30 5.45 7.40 3.95
CA LEU A 30 4.40 8.33 4.41
C LEU A 30 3.61 8.90 3.22
N HIS A 31 4.27 9.00 2.07
CA HIS A 31 3.66 9.23 0.76
C HIS A 31 4.35 8.33 -0.29
N GLY A 32 3.72 7.19 -0.61
CA GLY A 32 4.21 6.28 -1.64
C GLY A 32 3.60 6.57 -3.00
N TYR A 33 4.44 6.75 -4.02
CA TYR A 33 3.96 6.99 -5.38
C TYR A 33 3.45 5.68 -5.99
N TRP A 34 2.15 5.61 -6.26
CA TRP A 34 1.49 4.34 -6.62
C TRP A 34 2.11 3.63 -7.84
N VAL A 35 2.59 4.35 -8.85
CA VAL A 35 3.10 3.76 -10.10
C VAL A 35 4.29 2.83 -9.87
N ILE A 36 5.09 3.06 -8.83
CA ILE A 36 6.25 2.21 -8.51
C ILE A 36 5.91 1.10 -7.50
N LEU A 37 4.71 1.11 -6.91
CA LEU A 37 4.32 0.19 -5.83
C LEU A 37 3.34 -0.89 -6.29
N VAL A 38 2.31 -0.52 -7.05
CA VAL A 38 1.13 -1.38 -7.28
C VAL A 38 1.40 -2.65 -8.09
N ASP A 39 2.50 -2.66 -8.85
CA ASP A 39 2.92 -3.81 -9.64
C ASP A 39 3.74 -4.81 -8.80
N ASP A 40 4.25 -4.41 -7.62
CA ASP A 40 5.06 -5.23 -6.73
C ASP A 40 4.25 -5.85 -5.58
N PHE A 41 2.94 -5.57 -5.45
CA PHE A 41 2.12 -6.06 -4.33
C PHE A 41 2.15 -7.58 -4.14
N GLU A 42 2.02 -8.37 -5.21
CA GLU A 42 2.09 -9.83 -5.11
C GLU A 42 3.45 -10.30 -4.57
N LYS A 43 4.55 -9.69 -5.02
CA LYS A 43 5.91 -9.95 -4.53
C LYS A 43 6.06 -9.55 -3.06
N MET A 44 5.42 -8.46 -2.64
CA MET A 44 5.40 -8.03 -1.24
C MET A 44 4.67 -9.04 -0.35
N MET A 45 3.51 -9.53 -0.78
CA MET A 45 2.74 -10.56 -0.07
C MET A 45 3.49 -11.89 0.05
N GLU A 46 4.31 -12.24 -0.93
CA GLU A 46 5.10 -13.48 -0.92
C GLU A 46 6.32 -13.40 -0.01
N LYS A 47 7.06 -12.28 -0.06
CA LYS A 47 8.39 -12.18 0.55
C LYS A 47 8.44 -11.44 1.88
N TYR A 48 7.46 -10.57 2.13
CA TYR A 48 7.47 -9.66 3.26
C TYR A 48 6.17 -9.78 4.07
N HIS A 49 6.04 -8.93 5.08
CA HIS A 49 4.90 -8.88 5.97
C HIS A 49 4.53 -7.43 6.28
N PRO A 50 3.27 -7.15 6.69
CA PRO A 50 2.86 -5.83 7.13
C PRO A 50 3.66 -5.33 8.33
N GLY A 51 3.81 -4.01 8.44
CA GLY A 51 4.48 -3.32 9.55
C GLY A 51 5.85 -2.71 9.23
N LEU A 52 6.38 -2.89 8.02
CA LEU A 52 7.67 -2.31 7.60
C LEU A 52 7.54 -0.83 7.16
N GLY A 53 6.51 -0.51 6.39
CA GLY A 53 6.18 0.86 5.96
C GLY A 53 6.95 1.37 4.73
N ASP A 54 8.02 0.72 4.32
CA ASP A 54 8.89 1.08 3.19
C ASP A 54 8.55 0.31 1.90
N GLU A 55 9.48 0.21 0.94
CA GLU A 55 9.31 -0.52 -0.33
C GLU A 55 8.98 -2.00 -0.18
N ARG A 56 9.23 -2.60 0.97
CA ARG A 56 8.90 -3.99 1.25
C ARG A 56 7.44 -4.16 1.63
N TRP A 57 6.85 -3.14 2.26
CA TRP A 57 5.42 -3.06 2.57
C TRP A 57 4.99 -1.61 2.80
N PRO A 58 4.51 -0.89 1.76
CA PRO A 58 4.36 0.56 1.83
C PRO A 58 3.26 0.95 2.83
N PHE A 59 3.54 1.96 3.66
CA PHE A 59 2.54 2.48 4.61
C PHE A 59 1.38 3.20 3.90
N VAL A 60 1.69 4.10 2.96
CA VAL A 60 0.69 4.80 2.13
C VAL A 60 0.97 4.54 0.65
N THR A 61 -0.05 4.06 -0.07
CA THR A 61 -0.06 4.07 -1.54
C THR A 61 -0.95 5.23 -2.01
N HIS A 62 -0.33 6.32 -2.48
CA HIS A 62 -1.04 7.52 -2.90
C HIS A 62 -1.21 7.57 -4.43
N PHE A 63 -2.46 7.56 -4.89
CA PHE A 63 -2.85 7.61 -6.30
C PHE A 63 -2.82 9.03 -6.88
N VAL A 64 -1.71 9.74 -6.68
CA VAL A 64 -1.50 11.08 -7.25
C VAL A 64 -1.69 11.07 -8.77
N GLY A 65 -2.46 12.03 -9.27
CA GLY A 65 -2.80 12.15 -10.69
C GLY A 65 -4.04 11.36 -11.14
N CYS A 66 -4.52 10.40 -10.34
CA CYS A 66 -5.84 9.77 -10.55
C CYS A 66 -6.94 10.69 -10.02
N LYS A 67 -8.03 10.86 -10.79
CA LYS A 67 -9.14 11.76 -10.44
C LYS A 67 -10.50 11.07 -10.55
N PRO A 68 -10.81 10.08 -9.69
CA PRO A 68 -11.99 9.23 -9.85
C PRO A 68 -13.33 9.98 -9.74
N CYS A 69 -13.37 11.12 -9.05
CA CYS A 69 -14.61 11.85 -8.77
C CYS A 69 -14.95 12.97 -9.79
N HIS A 70 -14.01 13.38 -10.66
CA HIS A 70 -14.15 14.59 -11.48
C HIS A 70 -13.90 14.38 -12.99
N GLY A 71 -14.30 13.21 -13.52
CA GLY A 71 -14.21 12.90 -14.95
C GLY A 71 -12.79 12.58 -15.44
N ASN A 72 -12.62 12.50 -16.77
CA ASN A 72 -11.46 11.89 -17.43
C ASN A 72 -10.23 12.82 -17.56
N TYR A 73 -10.11 13.86 -16.73
CA TYR A 73 -9.00 14.84 -16.75
C TYR A 73 -7.83 14.46 -15.82
N GLY A 74 -7.68 13.16 -15.56
CA GLY A 74 -6.55 12.63 -14.80
C GLY A 74 -5.25 12.70 -15.61
N SER A 75 -4.11 12.66 -14.90
CA SER A 75 -2.81 12.46 -15.56
C SER A 75 -2.61 11.02 -16.04
N TYR A 76 -3.50 10.12 -15.62
CA TYR A 76 -3.49 8.70 -15.94
C TYR A 76 -4.85 8.25 -16.49
N PRO A 77 -4.87 7.22 -17.35
CA PRO A 77 -6.11 6.60 -17.81
C PRO A 77 -6.96 6.11 -16.63
N MET A 78 -8.26 6.40 -16.69
CA MET A 78 -9.20 6.10 -15.61
C MET A 78 -9.35 4.61 -15.33
N ASP A 79 -9.29 3.78 -16.36
CA ASP A 79 -9.31 2.32 -16.26
C ASP A 79 -8.11 1.79 -15.47
N ARG A 80 -6.89 2.30 -15.77
CA ARG A 80 -5.68 1.94 -15.04
C ARG A 80 -5.77 2.36 -13.57
N CYS A 81 -6.18 3.61 -13.32
CA CYS A 81 -6.38 4.11 -11.97
C CYS A 81 -7.38 3.25 -11.19
N ALA A 82 -8.57 3.01 -11.76
CA ALA A 82 -9.62 2.23 -11.10
C ALA A 82 -9.18 0.79 -10.81
N LYS A 83 -8.52 0.13 -11.78
CA LYS A 83 -7.97 -1.22 -11.60
C LYS A 83 -6.96 -1.26 -10.44
N GLN A 84 -6.03 -0.32 -10.41
CA GLN A 84 -4.93 -0.35 -9.45
C GLN A 84 -5.37 0.13 -8.05
N ILE A 85 -6.35 1.03 -7.95
CA ILE A 85 -7.02 1.38 -6.69
C ILE A 85 -7.71 0.15 -6.09
N LYS A 86 -8.43 -0.64 -6.90
CA LYS A 86 -9.06 -1.90 -6.42
C LYS A 86 -8.03 -2.91 -5.93
N ARG A 87 -6.92 -3.08 -6.65
CA ARG A 87 -5.81 -3.93 -6.22
C ARG A 87 -5.19 -3.47 -4.90
N ALA A 88 -4.91 -2.17 -4.76
CA ALA A 88 -4.39 -1.60 -3.53
C ALA A 88 -5.38 -1.77 -2.36
N PHE A 89 -6.68 -1.61 -2.62
CA PHE A 89 -7.73 -1.85 -1.62
C PHE A 89 -7.70 -3.30 -1.15
N ASN A 90 -7.74 -4.27 -2.06
CA ASN A 90 -7.71 -5.70 -1.69
C ASN A 90 -6.40 -6.10 -0.99
N PHE A 91 -5.27 -5.48 -1.36
CA PHE A 91 -3.98 -5.71 -0.71
C PHE A 91 -4.00 -5.30 0.77
N VAL A 92 -4.64 -4.19 1.10
CA VAL A 92 -4.80 -3.75 2.49
C VAL A 92 -5.95 -4.45 3.21
N ASP A 93 -7.03 -4.77 2.49
CA ASP A 93 -8.20 -5.44 3.05
C ASP A 93 -7.86 -6.87 3.50
N ASN A 94 -6.95 -7.55 2.79
CA ASN A 94 -6.40 -8.83 3.23
C ASN A 94 -5.78 -8.77 4.64
N GLN A 95 -5.18 -7.65 5.06
CA GLN A 95 -4.63 -7.51 6.42
C GLN A 95 -5.74 -7.53 7.48
N VAL A 96 -6.94 -7.08 7.13
CA VAL A 96 -8.12 -7.09 8.02
C VAL A 96 -8.86 -8.42 7.93
N LEU A 97 -9.12 -8.92 6.71
CA LEU A 97 -9.85 -10.16 6.47
C LEU A 97 -9.17 -11.37 7.12
N GLN A 98 -7.84 -11.41 7.14
CA GLN A 98 -7.08 -12.49 7.77
C GLN A 98 -7.38 -12.62 9.27
N ILE A 99 -7.71 -11.53 9.95
CA ILE A 99 -8.11 -11.54 11.38
C ILE A 99 -9.41 -12.34 11.57
N TYR A 100 -10.26 -12.37 10.54
CA TYR A 100 -11.54 -13.08 10.54
C TYR A 100 -11.47 -14.44 9.81
N GLY A 101 -10.28 -14.86 9.36
CA GLY A 101 -10.10 -16.13 8.64
C GLY A 101 -10.55 -16.09 7.18
N TYR A 102 -10.48 -14.93 6.53
CA TYR A 102 -10.78 -14.75 5.11
C TYR A 102 -9.61 -14.12 4.36
N VAL A 103 -9.58 -14.31 3.04
CA VAL A 103 -8.60 -13.67 2.16
C VAL A 103 -9.18 -13.50 0.75
N HIS A 104 -8.76 -12.47 0.04
CA HIS A 104 -8.97 -12.37 -1.41
C HIS A 104 -8.07 -13.40 -2.13
N PRO A 105 -8.61 -14.26 -3.02
CA PRO A 105 -7.81 -15.24 -3.74
C PRO A 105 -6.79 -14.60 -4.69
N ASN A 106 -7.07 -13.38 -5.15
CA ASN A 106 -6.14 -12.53 -5.89
C ASN A 106 -6.55 -11.06 -5.72
N LEU A 107 -5.64 -10.13 -6.04
CA LEU A 107 -5.89 -8.70 -5.87
C LEU A 107 -6.83 -8.10 -6.92
N SER A 108 -7.25 -8.84 -7.94
CA SER A 108 -8.03 -8.30 -9.06
C SER A 108 -9.55 -8.50 -8.91
N THR A 109 -9.98 -9.40 -8.01
CA THR A 109 -11.41 -9.71 -7.79
C THR A 109 -11.90 -9.15 -6.46
N HIS A 110 -13.21 -9.00 -6.31
CA HIS A 110 -13.85 -8.58 -5.05
C HIS A 110 -14.26 -9.76 -4.17
N SER A 111 -14.09 -10.99 -4.67
CA SER A 111 -14.45 -12.21 -3.95
C SER A 111 -13.52 -12.43 -2.75
N VAL A 112 -14.06 -13.07 -1.71
CA VAL A 112 -13.31 -13.51 -0.54
C VAL A 112 -13.53 -15.00 -0.34
N GLU A 113 -12.50 -15.68 0.13
CA GLU A 113 -12.49 -17.11 0.41
C GLU A 113 -12.02 -17.33 1.84
N VAL A 114 -12.35 -18.50 2.41
CA VAL A 114 -11.84 -18.88 3.73
C VAL A 114 -10.33 -19.04 3.63
N ASP A 115 -9.59 -18.38 4.51
CA ASP A 115 -8.15 -18.52 4.63
C ASP A 115 -7.85 -19.87 5.29
N ALA A 116 -7.84 -20.93 4.47
CA ALA A 116 -7.60 -22.28 4.94
C ALA A 116 -6.20 -22.34 5.58
N PRO A 117 -6.06 -22.97 6.77
CA PRO A 117 -4.76 -23.11 7.39
C PRO A 117 -3.82 -23.83 6.42
N LYS A 118 -2.72 -23.16 6.03
CA LYS A 118 -1.65 -23.79 5.25
C LYS A 118 -1.26 -25.05 6.01
N ALA A 119 -1.37 -26.22 5.37
CA ALA A 119 -0.98 -27.49 5.96
C ALA A 119 0.48 -27.37 6.42
N THR A 120 0.66 -27.14 7.72
CA THR A 120 1.97 -27.17 8.33
C THR A 120 2.31 -28.64 8.45
N ASN A 121 3.38 -29.06 7.76
CA ASN A 121 4.03 -30.34 8.03
C ASN A 121 4.69 -30.26 9.42
N VAL A 122 3.88 -30.18 10.49
CA VAL A 122 4.36 -30.43 11.85
C VAL A 122 4.42 -31.94 12.01
N GLY A 123 5.64 -32.40 12.27
CA GLY A 123 6.04 -33.79 12.26
C GLY A 123 5.08 -34.73 12.99
N ARG A 124 4.82 -35.84 12.32
CA ARG A 124 4.25 -37.06 12.88
C ARG A 124 5.25 -37.61 13.91
N GLU A 125 5.25 -37.10 15.13
CA GLU A 125 6.02 -37.69 16.22
C GLU A 125 5.36 -39.02 16.60
N LYS A 126 6.05 -40.08 16.22
CA LYS A 126 5.67 -41.47 16.40
C LYS A 126 5.66 -41.77 17.90
N VAL A 127 4.49 -41.86 18.51
CA VAL A 127 4.31 -42.47 19.84
C VAL A 127 4.86 -43.90 19.77
N ARG A 128 6.08 -44.11 20.28
CA ARG A 128 6.59 -45.43 20.60
C ARG A 128 6.21 -45.71 22.05
N GLY A 129 5.42 -46.76 22.24
CA GLY A 129 5.33 -47.46 23.51
C GLY A 129 6.58 -48.30 23.79
#